data_AF-A0A8C5KYT4-F1
#
_entry.id   AF-A0A8C5KYT4-F1
#
_cell.length_a   1.000
_cell.length_b   1.000
_cell.length_c   1.000
_cell.angle_alpha   90.00
_cell.angle_beta   90.00
_cell.angle_gamma   90.00
#
_symmetry.space_group_name_H-M   'P 1'
#
loop_
_entity.id
_entity.type
_entity.pdbx_description
1 polymer ?
#
loop_
_entity_poly.entity_id
_entity_poly.type
_entity_poly.pdbx_seq_one_letter_code
_entity_poly.pdbx_strand_id
1 'polypeptide(L)'
;MAHEGSRQARDRGVTRSKVEKARPTTQPQVPQVDIVPGRLNEAEWIALMALEEGEDVVGDILAEFLARVMDCVFEVYLTRQVGLDHSLPDLPPPPPLPARLRCSLASAVRPIHH
;
A
#
# COMPACT_ATOMS: atom_id res chain seq x y z
N MET A 1 -84.08 -44.13 -29.19
CA MET A 1 -84.55 -44.53 -27.84
C MET A 1 -83.30 -44.90 -27.06
N ALA A 2 -82.69 -43.95 -26.32
CA ALA A 2 -82.95 -43.61 -24.91
C ALA A 2 -82.52 -44.76 -23.97
N HIS A 3 -81.35 -44.63 -23.32
CA HIS A 3 -81.15 -44.25 -21.89
C HIS A 3 -81.41 -45.49 -21.00
N GLU A 4 -80.47 -46.01 -20.20
CA GLU A 4 -79.89 -45.55 -18.92
C GLU A 4 -78.76 -46.53 -18.55
N GLY A 5 -77.60 -46.09 -18.03
CA GLY A 5 -77.36 -45.86 -16.59
C GLY A 5 -76.89 -47.17 -15.92
N SER A 6 -75.92 -47.25 -15.01
CA SER A 6 -75.37 -46.27 -14.09
C SER A 6 -74.33 -46.97 -13.18
N ARG A 7 -73.14 -46.37 -13.00
CA ARG A 7 -72.22 -46.43 -11.82
C ARG A 7 -71.58 -47.81 -11.50
N GLN A 8 -70.33 -47.98 -11.08
CA GLN A 8 -69.40 -47.17 -10.29
C GLN A 8 -68.03 -47.87 -10.31
N ALA A 9 -66.94 -47.16 -10.61
CA ALA A 9 -65.62 -47.48 -10.07
C ALA A 9 -64.74 -46.23 -10.19
N ARG A 10 -64.71 -45.44 -9.11
CA ARG A 10 -63.59 -44.56 -8.82
C ARG A 10 -62.33 -45.42 -8.86
N ASP A 11 -61.32 -45.02 -9.62
CA ASP A 11 -60.02 -44.59 -9.07
C ASP A 11 -59.01 -44.39 -10.22
N ARG A 12 -57.91 -43.71 -9.91
CA ARG A 12 -56.75 -43.38 -10.76
C ARG A 12 -56.85 -42.04 -11.46
N GLY A 13 -56.61 -41.03 -10.63
CA GLY A 13 -56.32 -39.68 -11.06
C GLY A 13 -55.13 -39.62 -12.01
N VAL A 14 -55.23 -38.69 -12.94
CA VAL A 14 -54.10 -37.89 -13.40
C VAL A 14 -54.63 -36.47 -13.47
N THR A 15 -54.35 -35.74 -12.40
CA THR A 15 -54.55 -34.31 -12.29
C THR A 15 -53.79 -33.61 -13.42
N ARG A 16 -54.45 -32.61 -14.01
CA ARG A 16 -53.85 -31.60 -14.90
C ARG A 16 -52.48 -31.17 -14.35
N SER A 17 -51.39 -31.58 -15.00
CA SER A 17 -50.11 -30.92 -14.83
C SER A 17 -50.20 -29.54 -15.48
N LYS A 18 -50.48 -28.52 -14.66
CA LYS A 18 -50.10 -27.15 -14.98
C LYS A 18 -48.59 -27.17 -15.21
N VAL A 19 -48.16 -26.90 -16.45
CA VAL A 19 -46.78 -26.55 -16.73
C VAL A 19 -46.54 -25.22 -16.00
N GLU A 20 -45.96 -25.31 -14.81
CA GLU A 20 -45.45 -24.14 -14.12
C GLU A 20 -44.26 -23.65 -14.92
N LYS A 21 -44.49 -22.61 -15.71
CA LYS A 21 -43.42 -21.88 -16.40
C LYS A 21 -42.59 -21.23 -15.29
N ALA A 22 -41.59 -21.97 -14.82
CA ALA A 22 -40.64 -21.50 -13.83
C ALA A 22 -40.09 -20.16 -14.32
N ARG A 23 -40.52 -19.09 -13.65
CA ARG A 23 -39.96 -17.76 -13.85
C ARG A 23 -38.48 -17.90 -13.50
N PRO A 24 -37.53 -17.61 -14.41
CA PRO A 24 -36.13 -17.67 -14.04
C PRO A 24 -35.92 -16.74 -12.86
N THR A 25 -35.42 -17.31 -11.77
CA THR A 25 -35.01 -16.59 -10.56
C THR A 25 -34.21 -15.38 -11.01
N THR A 26 -34.68 -14.17 -10.68
CA THR A 26 -33.91 -12.94 -10.86
C THR A 26 -32.70 -13.04 -9.96
N GLN A 27 -31.64 -13.67 -10.48
CA GLN A 27 -30.31 -13.58 -9.92
C GLN A 27 -29.96 -12.09 -9.99
N PRO A 28 -29.50 -11.47 -8.88
CA PRO A 28 -28.96 -10.12 -8.93
C PRO A 28 -27.90 -10.10 -10.02
N GLN A 29 -28.12 -9.28 -11.04
CA GLN A 29 -27.22 -9.18 -12.17
C GLN A 29 -25.93 -8.56 -11.64
N VAL A 30 -24.97 -9.42 -11.28
CA VAL A 30 -23.63 -8.98 -10.92
C VAL A 30 -23.16 -8.14 -12.11
N PRO A 31 -22.83 -6.85 -11.91
CA PRO A 31 -22.31 -6.02 -12.98
C PRO A 31 -21.19 -6.78 -13.68
N GLN A 32 -21.43 -7.17 -14.94
CA GLN A 32 -20.46 -7.89 -15.75
C GLN A 32 -19.41 -6.85 -16.17
N VAL A 33 -18.49 -6.54 -15.27
CA VAL A 33 -17.27 -5.83 -15.62
C VAL A 33 -16.44 -6.84 -16.42
N ASP A 34 -15.98 -6.47 -17.61
CA ASP A 34 -15.13 -7.32 -18.44
C ASP A 34 -13.76 -7.46 -17.77
N ILE A 35 -13.61 -8.51 -16.96
CA ILE A 35 -12.36 -8.78 -16.24
C ILE A 35 -11.46 -9.59 -17.17
N VAL A 36 -10.48 -8.93 -17.77
CA VAL A 36 -9.42 -9.59 -18.54
C VAL A 36 -8.28 -9.94 -17.59
N PRO A 37 -7.88 -11.22 -17.48
CA PRO A 37 -6.73 -11.62 -16.65
C PRO A 37 -5.49 -10.78 -16.97
N GLY A 38 -4.85 -10.23 -15.93
CA GLY A 38 -3.67 -9.37 -16.05
C GLY A 38 -3.96 -7.91 -16.40
N ARG A 39 -5.23 -7.50 -16.49
CA ARG A 39 -5.63 -6.09 -16.62
C ARG A 39 -6.41 -5.65 -15.39
N LEU A 40 -6.11 -4.44 -14.92
CA LEU A 40 -6.90 -3.76 -13.92
C LEU A 40 -8.15 -3.19 -14.59
N ASN A 41 -9.30 -3.28 -13.92
CA ASN A 41 -10.45 -2.50 -14.31
C ASN A 41 -10.25 -1.01 -13.94
N GLU A 42 -11.11 -0.13 -14.44
CA GLU A 42 -10.99 1.32 -14.23
C GLU A 42 -10.98 1.69 -12.74
N ALA A 43 -11.82 1.07 -11.93
CA ALA A 43 -11.88 1.36 -10.49
C ALA A 43 -10.62 0.90 -9.76
N GLU A 44 -10.07 -0.27 -10.13
CA GLU A 44 -8.82 -0.77 -9.58
C GLU A 44 -7.62 0.10 -9.98
N TRP A 45 -7.59 0.57 -11.23
CA TRP A 45 -6.57 1.51 -11.71
C TRP A 45 -6.64 2.84 -10.97
N ILE A 46 -7.84 3.42 -10.80
CA ILE A 46 -8.04 4.66 -10.04
C ILE A 46 -7.62 4.46 -8.58
N ALA A 47 -7.98 3.34 -7.96
CA ALA A 47 -7.57 3.03 -6.59
C ALA A 47 -6.05 2.91 -6.45
N LEU A 48 -5.37 2.35 -7.44
CA LEU A 48 -3.91 2.26 -7.46
C LEU A 48 -3.25 3.65 -7.57
N MET A 49 -3.75 4.49 -8.49
CA MET A 49 -3.24 5.87 -8.63
C MET A 49 -3.45 6.70 -7.36
N ALA A 50 -4.59 6.53 -6.68
CA ALA A 50 -4.87 7.22 -5.42
C ALA A 50 -3.95 6.77 -4.28
N LEU A 51 -3.43 5.54 -4.32
CA LEU A 51 -2.44 5.05 -3.36
C LEU A 51 -1.06 5.69 -3.61
N GLU A 52 -0.64 5.78 -4.87
CA GLU A 52 0.64 6.37 -5.29
C GLU A 52 0.74 7.84 -4.86
N GLU A 53 -0.35 8.62 -4.93
CA GLU A 53 -0.38 10.02 -4.49
C GLU A 53 -0.02 10.19 -2.99
N GLY A 54 -0.22 9.16 -2.18
CA GLY A 54 0.16 9.19 -0.76
C GLY A 54 1.65 8.90 -0.50
N GLU A 55 2.37 8.33 -1.46
CA GLU A 55 3.75 7.87 -1.27
C GLU A 55 4.75 9.03 -1.28
N ASP A 56 4.52 10.05 -2.12
CA ASP A 56 5.37 11.24 -2.21
C ASP A 56 5.48 11.96 -0.85
N VAL A 57 4.35 12.10 -0.14
CA VAL A 57 4.31 12.72 1.19
C VAL A 57 5.11 11.92 2.22
N VAL A 58 5.09 10.58 2.13
CA VAL A 58 5.91 9.71 2.99
C VAL A 58 7.40 9.90 2.67
N GLY A 59 7.74 10.07 1.40
CA GLY A 59 9.08 10.41 0.93
C GLY A 59 9.59 11.72 1.53
N ASP A 60 8.77 12.77 1.50
CA ASP A 60 9.10 14.08 2.08
C ASP A 60 9.33 14.01 3.59
N ILE A 61 8.46 13.28 4.32
CA ILE A 61 8.62 13.07 5.76
C ILE A 61 9.93 12.34 6.06
N LEU A 62 10.25 11.30 5.29
CA LEU A 62 11.48 10.54 5.47
C LEU A 62 12.72 11.40 5.18
N ALA A 63 12.66 12.24 4.14
CA ALA A 63 13.73 13.16 3.80
C ALA A 63 13.97 14.21 4.90
N GLU A 64 12.89 14.82 5.42
CA GLU A 64 12.99 15.78 6.53
C GLU A 64 13.55 15.12 7.79
N PHE A 65 13.06 13.93 8.14
CA PHE A 65 13.55 13.18 9.28
C PHE A 65 15.05 12.88 9.16
N LEU A 66 15.48 12.39 7.99
CA LEU A 66 16.89 12.07 7.75
C LEU A 66 17.77 13.32 7.81
N ALA A 67 17.33 14.43 7.21
CA ALA A 67 18.06 15.70 7.27
C ALA A 67 18.28 16.15 8.73
N ARG A 68 17.21 16.13 9.54
CA ARG A 68 17.27 16.52 10.96
C ARG A 68 18.16 15.60 11.79
N VAL A 69 18.11 14.29 11.55
CA VAL A 69 19.01 13.34 12.23
C VAL A 69 20.45 13.62 11.86
N MET A 70 20.74 13.84 10.57
CA MET A 70 22.09 14.15 10.10
C MET A 70 22.62 15.46 10.71
N ASP A 71 21.81 16.52 10.75
CA ASP A 71 22.18 17.80 11.36
C ASP A 71 22.50 17.64 12.85
N CYS A 72 21.61 17.00 13.62
CA CYS A 72 21.83 16.78 15.05
C CYS A 72 23.07 15.93 15.35
N VAL A 73 23.28 14.85 14.59
CA VAL A 73 24.44 13.96 14.79
C VAL A 73 25.74 14.68 14.43
N PHE A 74 25.71 15.48 13.36
CA PHE A 74 26.87 16.25 12.92
C PHE A 74 27.19 17.38 13.90
N GLU A 75 26.18 18.06 14.45
CA GLU A 75 26.35 19.07 15.49
C GLU A 75 27.02 18.45 16.74
N VAL A 76 26.53 17.32 17.24
CA VAL A 76 27.16 16.60 18.36
C VAL A 76 28.61 16.22 18.05
N TYR A 77 28.87 15.77 16.82
CA TYR A 77 30.23 15.43 16.38
C TYR A 77 31.16 16.65 16.34
N LEU A 78 30.67 17.80 15.88
CA LEU A 78 31.44 19.05 15.87
C LEU A 78 31.66 19.57 17.28
N THR A 79 30.64 19.62 18.13
CA THR A 79 30.76 20.10 19.52
C THR A 79 31.82 19.31 20.29
N ARG A 80 31.86 17.99 20.11
CA ARG A 80 32.89 17.11 20.72
C ARG A 80 34.31 17.35 20.19
N GLN A 81 34.48 17.74 18.93
CA GLN A 81 35.80 17.99 18.35
C GLN A 81 36.28 19.43 18.52
N VAL A 82 35.36 20.39 18.50
CA VAL A 82 35.64 21.83 18.58
C VAL A 82 35.74 22.28 20.05
N GLY A 83 35.37 21.43 21.00
CA GLY A 83 35.71 21.61 22.42
C GLY A 83 34.90 22.70 23.12
N LEU A 84 33.69 22.99 22.66
CA LEU A 84 32.80 23.95 23.33
C LEU A 84 32.21 23.41 24.64
N ASP A 85 32.28 22.10 24.88
CA ASP A 85 31.89 21.48 26.15
C ASP A 85 33.07 21.45 27.13
N HIS A 86 33.33 22.57 27.80
CA HIS A 86 34.28 22.68 28.91
C HIS A 86 33.81 21.99 30.22
N SER A 87 33.05 20.89 30.14
CA SER A 87 32.67 20.10 31.31
C SER A 87 32.06 18.73 30.96
N LEU A 88 32.86 17.73 30.57
CA LEU A 88 32.48 16.31 30.68
C LEU A 88 33.72 15.40 30.77
N PRO A 89 33.72 14.33 31.59
CA PRO A 89 34.95 13.63 31.99
C PRO A 89 35.50 12.74 30.87
N ASP A 90 36.82 12.65 30.86
CA ASP A 90 37.74 11.69 30.24
C ASP A 90 37.07 10.60 29.37
N LEU A 91 36.57 10.99 28.19
CA LEU A 91 36.18 10.06 27.15
C LEU A 91 37.44 9.72 26.34
N PRO A 92 37.72 8.44 26.03
CA PRO A 92 38.85 8.09 25.17
C PRO A 92 38.82 8.86 23.84
N PRO A 93 39.99 9.23 23.31
CA PRO A 93 40.09 10.06 22.11
C PRO A 93 39.33 9.42 20.94
N PRO A 94 38.70 10.25 20.09
CA PRO A 94 37.97 9.74 18.93
C PRO A 94 38.90 8.90 18.05
N PRO A 95 38.41 7.78 17.48
CA PRO A 95 39.22 6.95 16.61
C PRO A 95 39.74 7.78 15.42
N PRO A 96 40.98 7.55 14.97
CA PRO A 96 41.54 8.30 13.85
C PRO A 96 40.66 8.12 12.62
N LEU A 97 40.33 9.24 11.96
CA LEU A 97 39.61 9.21 10.70
C LEU A 97 40.31 8.27 9.71
N PRO A 98 39.56 7.44 8.96
CA PRO A 98 40.15 6.57 7.95
C PRO A 98 40.99 7.43 6.99
N ALA A 99 42.19 6.96 6.63
CA ALA A 99 43.20 7.72 5.90
C ALA A 99 42.67 8.43 4.64
N ARG A 100 41.60 7.90 4.03
CA ARG A 100 40.91 8.48 2.87
C ARG A 100 40.29 9.87 3.13
N LEU A 101 39.82 10.15 4.35
CA LEU A 101 39.25 11.45 4.72
C LEU A 101 40.31 12.48 5.13
N ARG A 102 41.49 12.03 5.59
CA ARG A 102 42.60 12.90 6.01
C ARG A 102 43.21 13.66 4.82
N CYS A 103 43.32 13.01 3.66
CA CYS A 103 43.85 13.65 2.45
C CYS A 103 42.89 14.70 1.85
N SER A 104 41.57 14.54 2.04
CA SER A 104 40.57 15.47 1.48
C SER A 104 40.55 16.81 2.22
N LEU A 105 40.57 16.78 3.56
CA LEU A 105 40.56 18.00 4.38
C LEU A 105 41.89 18.76 4.35
N ALA A 106 43.03 18.07 4.25
CA ALA A 106 44.33 18.72 4.09
C ALA A 106 44.47 19.49 2.76
N SER A 107 43.72 19.09 1.72
CA SER A 107 43.69 19.81 0.44
C SER A 107 42.71 20.99 0.43
N ALA A 108 41.68 20.98 1.29
CA ALA A 108 40.67 22.03 1.37
C ALA A 108 41.12 23.24 2.20
N VAL A 109 42.10 23.07 3.09
CA VAL A 109 42.70 24.14 3.90
C VAL A 109 44.04 24.56 3.27
N ARG A 110 44.00 25.19 2.10
CA ARG A 110 45.15 25.98 1.63
C ARG A 110 45.02 27.41 2.18
N PRO A 111 46.04 27.97 2.83
CA PRO A 111 46.01 29.36 3.25
C PRO A 111 46.06 30.26 2.00
N ILE A 112 45.04 31.11 1.87
CA ILE A 112 45.07 32.23 0.92
C ILE A 112 46.05 33.25 1.50
N HIS A 113 47.31 33.19 1.08
CA HIS A 113 48.27 34.28 1.29
C HIS A 113 48.15 35.28 0.14
N HIS A 114 47.93 36.54 0.50
CA HIS A 114 47.88 37.70 -0.38
C HIS A 114 49.27 38.31 -0.58
#